data_AF-A0A9Q9BM80-F1
#
_entry.id   AF-A0A9Q9BM80-F1
#
_cell.length_a   1.000
_cell.length_b   1.000
_cell.length_c   1.000
_cell.angle_alpha   90.00
_cell.angle_beta   90.00
_cell.angle_gamma   90.00
#
_symmetry.space_group_name_H-M   'P 1'
#
loop_
_entity.id
_entity.type
_entity.pdbx_description
1 polymer ?
#
loop_
_entity_poly.entity_id
_entity_poly.type
_entity_poly.pdbx_seq_one_letter_code
_entity_poly.pdbx_strand_id
1 'polypeptide(L)'
;MTTVIIGGSGMLLKATEWMIEKEDTSVILCSRNPNKYGHLIVEKNVCFHYFDFQDPKSYEALKNSINLNYISTLLVWVHSPYYEMLNDFMNQFDFKNIYLVQGSTSRTFSFDKQVQIIKLGKHPYENRWLTQEEISDLVINVIRHDY
;
A
#
# COMPACT_ATOMS: atom_id res chain seq x y z
N MET A 1 -2.44 16.75 -1.89
CA MET A 1 -1.62 15.59 -1.47
C MET A 1 -2.23 14.36 -2.11
N THR A 2 -1.45 13.31 -2.29
CA THR A 2 -1.93 12.08 -2.91
C THR A 2 -1.49 10.91 -2.04
N THR A 3 -2.41 9.98 -1.78
CA THR A 3 -2.11 8.71 -1.14
C THR A 3 -2.09 7.62 -2.20
N VAL A 4 -1.02 6.83 -2.26
CA VAL A 4 -0.87 5.72 -3.21
C VAL A 4 -0.96 4.41 -2.44
N ILE A 5 -1.84 3.51 -2.90
CA ILE A 5 -2.06 2.21 -2.26
C ILE A 5 -1.80 1.09 -3.26
N ILE A 6 -0.68 0.39 -3.11
CA ILE A 6 -0.30 -0.76 -3.95
C ILE A 6 -0.68 -2.05 -3.24
N GLY A 7 -1.61 -2.81 -3.85
CA GLY A 7 -2.07 -4.08 -3.28
C GLY A 7 -3.09 -3.94 -2.15
N GLY A 8 -3.85 -2.84 -2.11
CA GLY A 8 -4.85 -2.55 -1.06
C GLY A 8 -6.13 -3.40 -1.11
N SER A 9 -6.31 -4.26 -2.11
CA SER A 9 -7.49 -5.12 -2.22
C SER A 9 -7.39 -6.39 -1.36
N GLY A 10 -8.46 -7.19 -1.27
CA GLY A 10 -8.43 -8.45 -0.53
C GLY A 10 -8.19 -8.23 0.96
N MET A 11 -7.11 -8.80 1.53
CA MET A 11 -6.88 -8.73 2.98
C MET A 11 -6.62 -7.31 3.53
N LEU A 12 -6.31 -6.35 2.66
CA LEU A 12 -6.13 -4.94 3.02
C LEU A 12 -7.33 -4.05 2.67
N LEU A 13 -8.45 -4.63 2.22
CA LEU A 13 -9.58 -3.86 1.72
C LEU A 13 -10.15 -2.92 2.79
N LYS A 14 -10.31 -3.40 4.03
CA LYS A 14 -10.82 -2.58 5.14
C LYS A 14 -9.85 -1.46 5.53
N ALA A 15 -8.54 -1.72 5.51
CA ALA A 15 -7.54 -0.67 5.72
C ALA A 15 -7.58 0.39 4.61
N THR A 16 -7.76 -0.04 3.36
CA THR A 16 -7.89 0.85 2.20
C THR A 16 -9.14 1.72 2.29
N GLU A 17 -10.29 1.12 2.63
CA GLU A 17 -11.56 1.83 2.88
C GLU A 17 -11.39 2.89 3.99
N TRP A 18 -10.81 2.50 5.13
CA TRP A 18 -10.52 3.43 6.22
C TRP A 18 -9.61 4.60 5.80
N MET A 19 -8.57 4.34 5.00
CA MET A 19 -7.70 5.42 4.49
C MET A 19 -8.46 6.37 3.56
N ILE A 20 -9.29 5.84 2.65
CA ILE A 20 -10.09 6.67 1.73
C ILE A 20 -11.06 7.55 2.51
N GLU A 21 -11.71 7.03 3.55
CA GLU A 21 -12.64 7.79 4.41
C GLU A 21 -11.96 8.91 5.21
N LYS A 22 -10.66 8.78 5.51
CA LYS A 22 -9.89 9.77 6.29
C LYS A 22 -9.16 10.79 5.42
N GLU A 23 -9.04 10.53 4.13
CA GLU A 23 -8.33 11.38 3.20
C GLU A 23 -9.29 12.37 2.53
N ASP A 24 -9.12 13.66 2.79
CA ASP A 24 -9.73 14.73 1.98
C ASP A 24 -9.04 14.88 0.60
N THR A 25 -8.09 13.99 0.28
CA THR A 25 -7.18 14.10 -0.84
C THR A 25 -7.29 12.93 -1.81
N SER A 26 -6.57 13.00 -2.93
CA SER A 26 -6.65 12.00 -4.01
C SER A 26 -6.03 10.68 -3.55
N VAL A 27 -6.72 9.57 -3.75
CA VAL A 27 -6.23 8.22 -3.48
C VAL A 27 -6.07 7.47 -4.79
N ILE A 28 -4.87 6.94 -5.04
CA ILE A 28 -4.59 6.10 -6.21
C ILE A 28 -4.52 4.64 -5.75
N LEU A 29 -5.49 3.84 -6.22
CA LEU A 29 -5.55 2.40 -5.95
C LEU A 29 -4.85 1.62 -7.07
N CYS A 30 -3.78 0.92 -6.71
CA CYS A 30 -2.92 0.19 -7.63
C CYS A 30 -3.09 -1.32 -7.46
N SER A 31 -3.63 -2.01 -8.48
CA SER A 31 -3.63 -3.48 -8.53
C SER A 31 -3.88 -4.00 -9.95
N ARG A 32 -3.79 -5.31 -10.14
CA ARG A 32 -4.14 -5.98 -11.41
C ARG A 32 -5.65 -6.09 -11.67
N ASN A 33 -6.49 -5.99 -10.64
CA ASN A 33 -7.93 -6.24 -10.78
C ASN A 33 -8.76 -5.17 -10.05
N PRO A 34 -9.36 -4.20 -10.77
CA PRO A 34 -10.18 -3.17 -10.17
C PRO A 34 -11.37 -3.72 -9.40
N ASN A 35 -11.99 -4.81 -9.87
CA ASN A 35 -13.22 -5.36 -9.29
C ASN A 35 -13.04 -5.81 -7.83
N LYS A 36 -11.81 -6.06 -7.37
CA LYS A 36 -11.53 -6.43 -5.98
C LYS A 36 -11.68 -5.29 -4.98
N TYR A 37 -11.80 -4.04 -5.45
CA TYR A 37 -12.05 -2.87 -4.61
C TYR A 37 -13.55 -2.58 -4.43
N GLY A 38 -14.43 -3.23 -5.20
CA GLY A 38 -15.88 -3.09 -5.06
C GLY A 38 -16.34 -1.65 -5.22
N HIS A 39 -17.04 -1.14 -4.20
CA HIS A 39 -17.63 0.21 -4.22
C HIS A 39 -16.59 1.33 -4.18
N LEU A 40 -15.38 1.08 -3.69
CA LEU A 40 -14.34 2.12 -3.54
C LEU A 40 -13.93 2.77 -4.87
N ILE A 41 -14.12 2.08 -6.00
CA ILE A 41 -13.75 2.61 -7.33
C ILE A 41 -14.63 3.76 -7.78
N VAL A 42 -15.85 3.88 -7.26
CA VAL A 42 -16.77 4.96 -7.64
C VAL A 42 -16.66 6.18 -6.73
N GLU A 43 -15.79 6.13 -5.72
CA GLU A 43 -15.55 7.26 -4.82
C GLU A 43 -14.88 8.42 -5.55
N LYS A 44 -15.34 9.64 -5.28
CA LYS A 44 -14.94 10.84 -6.03
C LYS A 44 -13.44 11.15 -5.94
N ASN A 45 -12.83 10.84 -4.79
CA ASN A 45 -11.41 11.07 -4.53
C ASN A 45 -10.54 9.86 -4.91
N VAL A 46 -11.11 8.80 -5.49
CA VAL A 46 -10.37 7.58 -5.85
C VAL A 46 -10.11 7.52 -7.36
N CYS A 47 -8.86 7.22 -7.71
CA CYS A 47 -8.45 6.86 -9.06
C CYS A 47 -7.89 5.44 -9.06
N PHE A 48 -8.33 4.61 -10.01
CA PHE A 48 -7.75 3.29 -10.20
C PHE A 48 -6.60 3.34 -11.21
N HIS A 49 -5.47 2.72 -10.86
CA HIS A 49 -4.35 2.51 -11.75
C HIS A 49 -4.06 1.01 -11.88
N TYR A 50 -4.07 0.48 -13.11
CA TYR A 50 -3.64 -0.90 -13.32
C TYR A 50 -2.16 -1.01 -12.95
N PHE A 51 -1.83 -1.96 -12.06
CA PHE A 51 -0.47 -2.10 -11.58
C PHE A 51 -0.10 -3.56 -11.34
N ASP A 52 0.97 -4.01 -12.00
CA ASP A 52 1.64 -5.26 -11.70
C ASP A 52 3.03 -4.98 -11.15
N PHE A 53 3.25 -5.25 -9.86
CA PHE A 53 4.53 -5.01 -9.19
C PHE A 53 5.69 -5.85 -9.75
N GLN A 54 5.40 -6.86 -10.59
CA GLN A 54 6.40 -7.68 -11.28
C GLN A 54 6.87 -7.06 -12.59
N ASP A 55 6.12 -6.09 -13.13
CA ASP A 55 6.41 -5.44 -14.40
C ASP A 55 7.01 -4.05 -14.17
N PRO A 56 8.30 -3.83 -14.49
CA PRO A 56 8.93 -2.50 -14.41
C PRO A 56 8.14 -1.40 -15.11
N LYS A 57 7.43 -1.72 -16.20
CA LYS A 57 6.62 -0.74 -16.94
C LYS A 57 5.43 -0.22 -16.12
N SER A 58 4.91 -1.03 -15.19
CA SER A 58 3.85 -0.59 -14.28
C SER A 58 4.32 0.53 -13.34
N TYR A 59 5.59 0.50 -12.90
CA TYR A 59 6.17 1.57 -12.07
C TYR A 59 6.32 2.88 -12.86
N GLU A 60 6.82 2.82 -14.09
CA GLU A 60 6.90 4.00 -14.96
C GLU A 60 5.53 4.55 -15.33
N ALA A 61 4.54 3.69 -15.60
CA ALA A 61 3.17 4.11 -15.85
C ALA A 61 2.54 4.79 -14.62
N LEU A 62 2.74 4.21 -13.43
CA LEU A 62 2.25 4.78 -12.18
C LEU A 62 2.89 6.15 -11.92
N LYS A 63 4.20 6.26 -12.12
CA LYS A 63 4.93 7.52 -12.02
C LYS A 63 4.33 8.60 -12.90
N ASN A 64 4.05 8.29 -14.17
CA ASN A 64 3.46 9.25 -15.09
C ASN A 64 2.02 9.64 -14.71
N SER A 65 1.30 8.80 -13.96
CA SER A 65 -0.05 9.09 -13.47
C SER A 65 -0.08 9.94 -12.20
N ILE A 66 1.00 9.92 -11.42
CA ILE A 66 1.10 10.72 -10.20
C ILE A 66 1.52 12.14 -10.59
N ASN A 67 0.65 13.11 -10.35
CA ASN A 67 1.01 14.52 -10.53
C ASN A 67 2.14 14.86 -9.54
N LEU A 68 3.31 15.23 -10.07
CA LEU A 68 4.64 15.23 -9.43
C LEU A 68 4.78 16.09 -8.16
N ASN A 69 3.73 16.80 -7.76
CA ASN A 69 3.86 17.93 -6.85
C ASN A 69 3.57 17.63 -5.37
N TYR A 70 3.04 16.46 -4.96
CA TYR A 70 3.09 16.00 -3.55
C TYR A 70 2.41 14.63 -3.33
N ILE A 71 3.18 13.58 -3.04
CA ILE A 71 2.63 12.33 -2.48
C ILE A 71 2.79 12.39 -0.96
N SER A 72 1.70 12.29 -0.21
CA SER A 72 1.76 12.25 1.25
C SER A 72 2.16 10.86 1.73
N THR A 73 1.44 9.84 1.26
CA THR A 73 1.50 8.50 1.86
C THR A 73 1.61 7.42 0.79
N LEU A 74 2.48 6.45 1.02
CA LEU A 74 2.54 5.19 0.28
C LEU A 74 2.19 4.03 1.22
N LEU A 75 1.10 3.31 0.95
CA LEU A 75 0.83 2.00 1.54
C LEU A 75 1.09 0.94 0.48
N VAL A 76 1.98 -0.01 0.78
CA VAL A 76 2.38 -1.03 -0.19
C VAL A 76 2.37 -2.42 0.42
N TRP A 77 1.76 -3.35 -0.30
CA TRP A 77 1.90 -4.79 -0.06
C TRP A 77 2.40 -5.48 -1.32
N VAL A 78 3.71 -5.70 -1.36
CA VAL A 78 4.39 -6.41 -2.46
C VAL A 78 5.25 -7.53 -1.90
N HIS A 79 5.41 -8.58 -2.69
CA HIS A 79 6.28 -9.69 -2.31
C HIS A 79 7.75 -9.26 -2.34
N SER A 80 8.51 -9.80 -1.40
CA SER A 80 9.88 -9.36 -1.15
C SER A 80 10.88 -9.48 -2.31
N PRO A 81 10.75 -10.42 -3.28
CA PRO A 81 11.61 -10.42 -4.47
C PRO A 81 11.57 -9.11 -5.28
N TYR A 82 10.52 -8.30 -5.11
CA TYR A 82 10.32 -7.06 -5.88
C TYR A 82 10.68 -5.80 -5.08
N TYR A 83 11.28 -5.92 -3.89
CA TYR A 83 11.65 -4.77 -3.06
C TYR A 83 12.69 -3.85 -3.70
N GLU A 84 13.57 -4.35 -4.56
CA GLU A 84 14.54 -3.51 -5.28
C GLU A 84 13.82 -2.53 -6.22
N MET A 85 12.88 -3.02 -7.03
CA MET A 85 12.07 -2.15 -7.91
C MET A 85 11.20 -1.19 -7.10
N LEU A 86 10.64 -1.64 -5.98
CA LEU A 86 9.91 -0.74 -5.08
C LEU A 86 10.82 0.36 -4.53
N ASN A 87 12.05 0.04 -4.12
CA ASN A 87 13.03 0.99 -3.63
C ASN A 87 13.39 2.03 -4.70
N ASP A 88 13.67 1.58 -5.92
CA ASP A 88 13.95 2.45 -7.06
C ASP A 88 12.77 3.39 -7.36
N PHE A 89 11.53 2.90 -7.28
CA PHE A 89 10.34 3.73 -7.41
C PHE A 89 10.21 4.75 -6.27
N MET A 90 10.42 4.32 -5.02
CA MET A 90 10.32 5.18 -3.85
C MET A 90 11.34 6.33 -3.88
N ASN A 91 12.50 6.10 -4.47
CA ASN A 91 13.56 7.11 -4.62
C ASN A 91 13.21 8.22 -5.62
N GLN A 92 12.17 8.06 -6.43
CA GLN A 92 11.77 9.06 -7.43
C GLN A 92 10.81 10.13 -6.90
N PHE A 93 10.27 9.96 -5.69
CA PHE A 93 9.31 10.91 -5.10
C PHE A 93 9.64 11.18 -3.65
N ASP A 94 9.34 12.37 -3.16
CA ASP A 94 9.41 12.66 -1.73
C ASP A 94 8.10 12.24 -1.05
N PHE A 95 8.13 11.12 -0.32
CA PHE A 95 6.98 10.63 0.45
C PHE A 95 7.13 11.09 1.89
N LYS A 96 6.06 11.62 2.49
CA LYS A 96 6.05 11.92 3.93
C LYS A 96 6.04 10.62 4.74
N ASN A 97 5.17 9.68 4.36
CA ASN A 97 4.98 8.41 5.06
C ASN A 97 5.06 7.22 4.08
N ILE A 98 5.79 6.17 4.45
CA ILE A 98 5.88 4.92 3.68
C ILE A 98 5.61 3.73 4.60
N TYR A 99 4.54 2.99 4.30
CA TYR A 99 4.14 1.78 5.02
C TYR A 99 4.29 0.56 4.13
N LEU A 100 5.07 -0.42 4.58
CA LEU A 100 5.24 -1.70 3.88
C LEU A 100 4.60 -2.82 4.70
N VAL A 101 3.56 -3.43 4.14
CA VAL A 101 2.98 -4.65 4.69
C VAL A 101 3.85 -5.83 4.25
N GLN A 102 4.44 -6.51 5.24
CA GLN A 102 5.42 -7.57 5.01
C GLN A 102 4.91 -8.90 5.58
N GLY A 103 4.86 -9.94 4.74
CA GLY A 103 4.54 -11.30 5.22
C GLY A 103 5.70 -11.91 6.02
N SER A 104 5.40 -12.83 6.95
CA SER A 104 6.39 -13.44 7.86
C SER A 104 7.57 -14.15 7.20
N THR A 105 7.44 -14.57 5.94
CA THR A 105 8.48 -15.26 5.15
C THR A 105 9.24 -14.33 4.20
N SER A 106 8.98 -13.03 4.25
CA SER A 106 9.59 -12.05 3.36
C SER A 106 11.07 -11.85 3.69
N ARG A 107 11.93 -11.72 2.66
CA ARG A 107 13.36 -11.44 2.86
C ARG A 107 13.58 -10.12 3.58
N THR A 108 14.65 -10.04 4.36
CA THR A 108 15.17 -8.77 4.87
C THR A 108 15.69 -7.94 3.70
N PHE A 109 15.41 -6.64 3.72
CA PHE A 109 15.88 -5.68 2.73
C PHE A 109 16.09 -4.33 3.41
N SER A 110 17.13 -3.61 3.02
CA SER A 110 17.42 -2.27 3.50
C SER A 110 16.95 -1.27 2.44
N PHE A 111 15.95 -0.47 2.78
CA PHE A 111 15.48 0.61 1.91
C PHE A 111 16.32 1.87 2.10
N ASP A 112 16.48 2.65 1.05
CA ASP A 112 17.20 3.93 1.11
C ASP A 112 16.40 4.99 1.88
N LYS A 113 15.08 4.80 1.98
CA LYS A 113 14.16 5.65 2.73
C LYS A 113 13.69 4.98 4.01
N GLN A 114 13.23 5.80 4.94
CA GLN A 114 12.56 5.31 6.13
C GLN A 114 11.24 4.65 5.74
N VAL A 115 11.15 3.34 5.95
CA VAL A 115 9.95 2.53 5.69
C VAL A 115 9.45 1.94 6.99
N GLN A 116 8.19 2.19 7.32
CA GLN A 116 7.51 1.60 8.45
C GLN A 116 6.97 0.22 8.07
N ILE A 117 7.62 -0.82 8.59
CA ILE A 117 7.29 -2.20 8.26
C ILE A 117 6.16 -2.71 9.16
N ILE A 118 5.05 -3.11 8.56
CA ILE A 118 3.91 -3.75 9.21
C ILE A 118 4.02 -5.25 8.97
N LYS A 119 4.58 -5.99 9.94
CA LYS A 119 4.76 -7.44 9.81
C LYS A 119 3.45 -8.18 10.06
N LEU A 120 3.03 -8.96 9.06
CA LEU A 120 1.96 -9.93 9.18
C LEU A 120 2.52 -11.29 9.59
N GLY A 121 1.74 -12.07 10.33
CA GLY A 121 2.18 -13.35 10.85
C GLY A 121 1.06 -14.19 11.45
N LYS A 122 1.44 -15.08 12.37
CA LYS A 122 0.48 -15.83 13.18
C LYS A 122 -0.18 -14.93 14.22
N HIS A 123 -1.38 -15.32 14.63
CA HIS A 123 -2.06 -14.69 15.75
C HIS A 123 -1.19 -14.82 17.02
N PRO A 124 -1.06 -13.76 17.85
CA PRO A 124 -0.14 -13.77 18.99
C PRO A 124 -0.52 -14.77 20.09
N TYR A 125 -1.80 -15.14 20.18
CA TYR A 125 -2.33 -16.01 21.24
C TYR A 125 -2.90 -17.33 20.73
N GLU A 126 -3.05 -17.49 19.41
CA GLU A 126 -3.70 -18.66 18.82
C GLU A 126 -2.80 -19.27 17.74
N ASN A 127 -2.76 -20.60 17.62
CA ASN A 127 -1.97 -21.27 16.57
C ASN A 127 -2.68 -21.25 15.21
N ARG A 128 -2.98 -20.06 14.70
CA ARG A 128 -3.55 -19.82 13.38
C ARG A 128 -2.94 -18.58 12.73
N TRP A 129 -3.17 -18.42 11.43
CA TRP A 129 -2.87 -17.17 10.74
C TRP A 129 -3.88 -16.09 11.11
N LEU A 130 -3.45 -14.83 10.98
CA LEU A 130 -4.35 -13.69 11.12
C LEU A 130 -5.44 -13.74 10.02
N THR A 131 -6.64 -13.37 10.42
CA THR A 131 -7.78 -13.14 9.53
C THR A 131 -7.58 -11.85 8.73
N GLN A 132 -8.39 -11.67 7.68
CA GLN A 132 -8.42 -10.43 6.92
C GLN A 132 -8.79 -9.23 7.80
N GLU A 133 -9.75 -9.38 8.73
CA GLU A 133 -10.06 -8.36 9.75
C GLU A 133 -8.81 -7.95 10.52
N GLU A 134 -8.14 -8.91 11.16
CA GLU A 134 -7.01 -8.63 12.04
C GLU A 134 -5.83 -8.02 11.27
N ILE A 135 -5.59 -8.46 10.03
CA ILE A 135 -4.57 -7.87 9.15
C ILE A 135 -4.88 -6.39 8.88
N SER A 136 -6.12 -6.08 8.49
CA SER A 136 -6.52 -4.69 8.22
C SER A 136 -6.46 -3.84 9.49
N ASP A 137 -6.92 -4.36 10.62
CA ASP A 137 -6.90 -3.64 11.91
C ASP A 137 -5.48 -3.32 12.36
N LEU A 138 -4.54 -4.26 12.19
CA LEU A 138 -3.12 -4.02 12.46
C LEU A 138 -2.59 -2.88 11.59
N VAL A 139 -2.91 -2.88 10.29
CA VAL A 139 -2.46 -1.83 9.37
C VAL A 139 -3.05 -0.47 9.77
N ILE A 140 -4.36 -0.40 9.99
CA ILE A 140 -5.06 0.81 10.43
C ILE A 140 -4.44 1.34 11.72
N ASN A 141 -4.22 0.48 12.71
CA ASN A 141 -3.66 0.89 13.99
C ASN A 141 -2.26 1.47 13.84
N VAL A 142 -1.40 0.88 13.01
CA VAL A 142 -0.07 1.44 12.74
C VAL A 142 -0.17 2.81 12.08
N ILE A 143 -0.95 2.91 11.00
CA ILE A 143 -1.10 4.15 10.22
C ILE A 143 -1.70 5.29 11.07
N ARG A 144 -2.68 4.98 11.92
CA ARG A 144 -3.38 5.97 12.76
C ARG A 144 -2.47 6.72 13.73
N HIS A 145 -1.35 6.14 14.16
CA HIS A 145 -0.42 6.85 15.06
C HIS A 145 0.33 7.99 14.38
N ASP A 146 0.32 8.02 13.04
CA ASP A 146 1.08 8.95 12.20
C ASP A 146 0.17 9.97 11.47
N TYR A 147 -1.15 9.89 11.70
CA TYR A 147 -2.17 10.90 11.33
C TYR A 147 -2.40 11.87 12.49
#